data_AF-A0A357XVS3-F1
#
_entry.id   AF-A0A357XVS3-F1
#
_cell.length_a   1.000
_cell.length_b   1.000
_cell.length_c   1.000
_cell.angle_alpha   90.00
_cell.angle_beta   90.00
_cell.angle_gamma   90.00
#
_symmetry.space_group_name_H-M   'P 1'
#
loop_
_entity.id
_entity.type
_entity.pdbx_description
1 polymer ?
#
loop_
_entity_poly.entity_id
_entity_poly.type
_entity_poly.pdbx_seq_one_letter_code
_entity_poly.pdbx_strand_id
1 'polypeptide(L)'
;MWVKKWAAEFIREQLGIPGCRALLRLDKEVRREGELLSCETRYFVSSLDPDAVPASTFQDLILRHWEVENCLHWQKDRYFEEGKHVLGGGNLGEAWPLLTSMAVSLTRLLWRGERTLREVHEKCLADPRPTAKRLGLKE
;
A
#
# COMPACT_ATOMS: atom_id res chain seq x y z
N MET A 1 -2.66 -17.63 11.64
CA MET A 1 -3.24 -17.65 10.28
C MET A 1 -3.65 -19.08 9.94
N TRP A 2 -4.81 -19.26 9.30
CA TRP A 2 -5.32 -20.56 8.86
C TRP A 2 -5.42 -20.61 7.34
N VAL A 3 -5.19 -21.78 6.74
CA VAL A 3 -5.30 -22.02 5.31
C VAL A 3 -6.32 -23.13 5.09
N LYS A 4 -7.45 -22.82 4.44
CA LYS A 4 -8.54 -23.78 4.16
C LYS A 4 -8.62 -24.07 2.67
N LYS A 5 -8.29 -25.31 2.29
CA LYS A 5 -8.31 -25.78 0.89
C LYS A 5 -9.70 -26.11 0.39
N TRP A 6 -10.50 -26.79 1.21
CA TRP A 6 -11.87 -27.22 0.84
C TRP A 6 -12.78 -26.05 0.49
N ALA A 7 -12.51 -24.86 1.05
CA ALA A 7 -13.28 -23.65 0.75
C ALA A 7 -12.98 -23.07 -0.63
N ALA A 8 -11.89 -23.47 -1.29
CA ALA A 8 -11.49 -22.93 -2.58
C ALA A 8 -12.50 -23.27 -3.69
N GLU A 9 -13.09 -24.47 -3.65
CA GLU A 9 -14.14 -24.88 -4.60
C GLU A 9 -15.38 -24.00 -4.47
N PHE A 10 -15.90 -23.83 -3.25
CA PHE A 10 -16.99 -22.91 -2.96
C PHE A 10 -16.69 -21.50 -3.48
N ILE A 11 -15.49 -20.98 -3.26
CA ILE A 11 -15.12 -19.63 -3.71
C ILE A 11 -15.09 -19.52 -5.24
N ARG A 12 -14.56 -20.54 -5.94
CA ARG A 12 -14.56 -20.54 -7.40
C ARG A 12 -15.97 -20.57 -7.97
N GLU A 13 -16.81 -21.44 -7.42
CA GLU A 13 -18.12 -21.76 -8.01
C GLU A 13 -19.21 -20.78 -7.57
N GLN A 14 -19.24 -20.43 -6.29
CA GLN A 14 -20.32 -19.66 -5.70
C GLN A 14 -20.02 -18.16 -5.66
N LEU A 15 -18.73 -17.77 -5.56
CA LEU A 15 -18.32 -16.35 -5.58
C LEU A 15 -17.73 -15.91 -6.93
N GLY A 16 -17.60 -16.82 -7.90
CA GLY A 16 -17.14 -16.49 -9.24
C GLY A 16 -15.70 -15.99 -9.31
N ILE A 17 -14.82 -16.45 -8.41
CA ILE A 17 -13.40 -16.09 -8.41
C ILE A 17 -12.59 -17.23 -9.04
N PRO A 18 -12.43 -17.24 -10.38
CA PRO A 18 -11.70 -18.31 -11.07
C PRO A 18 -10.24 -18.34 -10.62
N GLY A 19 -9.67 -19.55 -10.57
CA GLY A 19 -8.27 -19.76 -10.19
C GLY A 19 -7.98 -19.67 -8.69
N CYS A 20 -8.96 -19.43 -7.83
CA CYS A 20 -8.77 -19.53 -6.38
C CYS A 20 -8.38 -20.97 -5.98
N ARG A 21 -7.29 -21.13 -5.24
CA ARG A 21 -6.79 -22.42 -4.73
C ARG A 21 -6.77 -22.48 -3.20
N ALA A 22 -6.84 -21.34 -2.52
CA ALA A 22 -6.85 -21.27 -1.06
C ALA A 22 -7.69 -20.11 -0.52
N LEU A 23 -8.43 -20.38 0.56
CA LEU A 23 -8.96 -19.36 1.47
C LEU A 23 -8.05 -19.24 2.68
N LEU A 24 -7.64 -18.02 3.00
CA LEU A 24 -6.78 -17.69 4.13
C LEU A 24 -7.59 -16.91 5.15
N ARG A 25 -7.42 -17.24 6.44
CA ARG A 25 -7.90 -16.43 7.56
C ARG A 25 -6.71 -15.90 8.34
N LEU A 26 -6.62 -14.59 8.48
CA LEU A 26 -5.65 -13.91 9.32
C LEU A 26 -6.39 -13.28 10.50
N ASP A 27 -5.99 -13.66 11.72
CA ASP A 27 -6.40 -12.97 12.94
C ASP A 27 -5.24 -12.07 13.37
N LYS A 28 -5.53 -10.80 13.59
CA LYS A 28 -4.60 -9.76 13.99
C LYS A 28 -5.01 -9.24 15.36
N GLU A 29 -4.05 -9.19 16.28
CA GLU A 29 -4.19 -8.50 17.56
C GLU A 29 -3.29 -7.27 17.57
N VAL A 30 -3.81 -6.14 18.06
CA VAL A 30 -3.02 -4.96 18.37
C VAL A 30 -2.95 -4.83 19.88
N ARG A 31 -1.73 -4.83 20.42
CA ARG A 31 -1.48 -4.65 21.85
C ARG A 31 -0.58 -3.45 22.09
N ARG A 32 -0.84 -2.71 23.16
CA ARG A 32 0.01 -1.63 23.65
C ARG A 32 0.18 -1.79 25.15
N GLU A 33 1.42 -1.78 25.62
CA GLU A 33 1.73 -1.89 27.06
C GLU A 33 1.10 -3.14 27.71
N GLY A 34 0.94 -4.22 26.94
CA GLY A 34 0.32 -5.48 27.37
C GLY A 34 -1.21 -5.52 27.22
N GLU A 35 -1.86 -4.37 27.08
CA GLU A 35 -3.31 -4.26 26.88
C GLU A 35 -3.70 -4.57 25.43
N LEU A 36 -4.76 -5.37 25.27
CA LEU A 36 -5.35 -5.66 23.97
C LEU A 36 -6.22 -4.49 23.52
N LEU A 37 -5.79 -3.79 22.46
CA LEU A 37 -6.48 -2.64 21.90
C LEU A 37 -7.53 -3.05 20.86
N SER A 38 -7.20 -4.01 20.00
CA SER A 38 -8.14 -4.50 18.99
C SER A 38 -7.83 -5.92 18.52
N CYS A 39 -8.87 -6.61 18.08
CA CYS A 39 -8.81 -7.86 17.34
C CYS A 39 -9.51 -7.68 16.00
N GLU A 40 -8.88 -8.15 14.94
CA GLU A 40 -9.47 -8.14 13.61
C GLU A 40 -9.27 -9.50 12.94
N THR A 41 -10.33 -9.99 12.28
CA THR A 41 -10.24 -11.16 11.41
C THR A 41 -10.39 -10.71 9.97
N ARG A 42 -9.44 -11.10 9.12
CA ARG A 42 -9.43 -10.79 7.69
C ARG A 42 -9.34 -12.08 6.88
N TYR A 43 -10.06 -12.11 5.77
CA TYR A 43 -10.06 -13.24 4.86
C TYR A 43 -9.41 -12.83 3.54
N PHE A 44 -8.58 -13.73 2.98
CA PHE A 44 -7.91 -13.52 1.71
C PHE A 44 -8.11 -14.74 0.83
N VAL A 45 -8.14 -14.53 -0.48
CA VAL A 45 -8.15 -15.60 -1.48
C VAL A 45 -6.81 -15.60 -2.20
N SER A 46 -6.32 -16.79 -2.57
CA SER A 46 -5.08 -16.91 -3.32
C SER A 46 -5.18 -17.97 -4.41
N SER A 47 -4.53 -17.69 -5.53
CA SER A 47 -4.30 -18.65 -6.61
C SER A 47 -3.05 -19.50 -6.40
N LEU A 48 -2.25 -19.25 -5.36
CA LEU A 48 -1.12 -20.10 -5.01
C LEU A 48 -1.61 -21.43 -4.45
N ASP A 49 -0.90 -22.50 -4.81
CA ASP A 49 -1.19 -23.82 -4.28
C ASP A 49 -0.71 -23.93 -2.82
N PRO A 50 -1.63 -24.11 -1.84
CA PRO A 50 -1.25 -24.22 -0.44
C PRO A 50 -0.47 -25.49 -0.09
N ASP A 51 -0.35 -26.46 -1.01
CA ASP A 51 0.56 -27.61 -0.88
C ASP A 51 1.98 -27.32 -1.38
N ALA A 52 2.14 -26.32 -2.25
CA ALA A 52 3.42 -25.98 -2.86
C ALA A 52 4.15 -24.84 -2.14
N VAL A 53 3.43 -24.02 -1.35
CA VAL A 53 4.01 -22.91 -0.59
C VAL A 53 3.70 -23.02 0.89
N PRO A 54 4.66 -22.70 1.79
CA PRO A 54 4.42 -22.71 3.22
C PRO A 54 3.48 -21.58 3.64
N ALA A 55 2.83 -21.74 4.79
CA ALA A 55 1.97 -20.71 5.38
C ALA A 55 2.69 -19.36 5.53
N SER A 56 3.97 -19.36 5.89
CA SER A 56 4.79 -18.14 6.02
C SER A 56 4.81 -17.31 4.72
N THR A 57 4.83 -17.94 3.55
CA THR A 57 4.80 -17.22 2.26
C THR A 57 3.54 -16.39 2.11
N PHE A 58 2.37 -16.92 2.50
CA PHE A 58 1.13 -16.14 2.47
C PHE A 58 1.17 -14.97 3.45
N GLN A 59 1.70 -15.20 4.66
CA GLN A 59 1.84 -14.14 5.65
C GLN A 59 2.75 -13.02 5.15
N ASP A 60 3.90 -13.37 4.57
CA ASP A 60 4.83 -12.40 3.98
C ASP A 60 4.17 -11.61 2.84
N LEU A 61 3.44 -12.27 1.95
CA LEU A 61 2.70 -11.59 0.89
C LEU A 61 1.64 -10.62 1.43
N ILE A 62 0.91 -11.01 2.47
CA ILE A 62 -0.08 -10.13 3.11
C ILE A 62 0.64 -8.94 3.75
N LEU A 63 1.75 -9.14 4.46
CA LEU A 63 2.52 -8.05 5.07
C LEU A 63 3.07 -7.10 4.00
N ARG A 64 3.62 -7.62 2.90
CA ARG A 64 4.14 -6.81 1.78
C ARG A 64 3.04 -6.07 1.03
N HIS A 65 1.83 -6.61 0.97
CA HIS A 65 0.69 -5.86 0.47
C HIS A 65 0.41 -4.61 1.32
N TRP A 66 0.50 -4.72 2.66
CA TRP A 66 0.39 -3.56 3.55
C TRP A 66 1.55 -2.58 3.42
N GLU A 67 2.74 -3.02 3.02
CA GLU A 67 3.83 -2.09 2.69
C GLU A 67 3.46 -1.17 1.52
N VAL A 68 2.76 -1.68 0.49
CA VAL A 68 2.28 -0.83 -0.62
C VAL A 68 1.30 0.21 -0.08
N GLU A 69 0.32 -0.22 0.71
CA GLU A 69 -0.67 0.69 1.29
C GLU A 69 -0.03 1.76 2.18
N ASN A 70 0.82 1.35 3.12
CA ASN A 70 1.44 2.25 4.08
C ASN A 70 2.49 3.17 3.45
N CYS A 71 3.28 2.66 2.51
CA CYS A 71 4.40 3.41 1.96
C CYS A 71 4.02 4.22 0.71
N LEU A 72 2.97 3.84 -0.03
CA LEU A 72 2.51 4.55 -1.22
C LEU A 72 1.15 5.23 -1.00
N HIS A 73 0.08 4.46 -0.79
CA HIS A 73 -1.28 5.00 -0.75
C HIS A 73 -1.49 5.99 0.39
N TRP A 74 -1.04 5.65 1.61
CA TRP A 74 -1.13 6.57 2.75
C TRP A 74 -0.38 7.89 2.52
N GLN A 75 0.78 7.85 1.86
CA GLN A 75 1.52 9.07 1.52
C GLN A 75 0.75 9.94 0.54
N LYS A 76 0.15 9.32 -0.49
CA LYS A 76 -0.65 9.99 -1.50
C LYS A 76 -1.91 10.62 -0.89
N ASP A 77 -2.64 9.88 -0.07
CA ASP A 77 -3.84 10.37 0.59
C ASP A 77 -3.54 11.44 1.63
N ARG A 78 -2.46 11.29 2.39
CA ARG A 78 -2.19 12.19 3.51
C ARG A 78 -1.51 13.48 3.12
N TYR A 79 -0.61 13.44 2.14
CA TYR A 79 0.22 14.59 1.77
C TYR A 79 -0.23 15.26 0.48
N PHE A 80 -0.72 14.49 -0.48
CA PHE A 80 -1.26 15.05 -1.72
C PHE A 80 -2.77 15.20 -1.66
N GLU A 81 -3.42 14.71 -0.61
CA GLU A 81 -4.88 14.69 -0.48
C GLU A 81 -5.55 14.14 -1.73
N GLU A 82 -4.94 13.09 -2.32
CA GLU A 82 -5.24 12.63 -3.68
C GLU A 82 -6.73 12.50 -3.98
N GLY A 83 -7.49 11.86 -3.07
CA GLY A 83 -8.93 11.66 -3.21
C GLY A 83 -9.81 12.89 -2.98
N LYS A 84 -9.27 14.01 -2.50
CA LYS A 84 -10.04 15.27 -2.32
C LYS A 84 -10.03 16.16 -3.55
N HIS A 85 -9.16 15.91 -4.52
CA HIS A 85 -9.09 16.70 -5.75
C HIS A 85 -10.25 16.34 -6.66
N VAL A 86 -11.11 17.31 -6.94
CA VAL A 86 -12.14 17.18 -7.98
C VAL A 86 -11.54 17.70 -9.28
N LEU A 87 -10.94 16.80 -10.05
CA LEU A 87 -10.26 17.14 -11.30
C LEU A 87 -11.25 17.10 -12.46
N GLY A 88 -11.67 18.29 -12.92
CA GLY A 88 -12.54 18.43 -14.08
C GLY A 88 -11.74 18.66 -15.37
N GLY A 89 -11.92 17.77 -16.35
CA GLY A 89 -11.44 17.96 -17.73
C GLY A 89 -10.26 17.07 -18.15
N GLY A 90 -10.32 16.61 -19.40
CA GLY A 90 -9.25 15.83 -20.05
C GLY A 90 -8.84 14.56 -19.30
N ASN A 91 -7.56 14.20 -19.41
CA ASN A 91 -7.00 13.00 -18.78
C ASN A 91 -6.43 13.27 -17.37
N LEU A 92 -6.85 14.35 -16.70
CA LEU A 92 -6.30 14.75 -15.40
C LEU A 92 -6.58 13.72 -14.30
N GLY A 93 -7.72 13.03 -14.36
CA GLY A 93 -8.03 11.92 -13.45
C GLY A 93 -7.06 10.75 -13.55
N GLU A 94 -6.50 10.49 -14.74
CA GLU A 94 -5.49 9.45 -14.96
C GLU A 94 -4.08 9.95 -14.67
N ALA A 95 -3.78 11.19 -15.05
CA ALA A 95 -2.47 11.80 -14.85
C ALA A 95 -2.15 12.04 -13.37
N TRP A 96 -3.16 12.38 -12.56
CA TRP A 96 -2.95 12.75 -11.17
C TRP A 96 -2.35 11.63 -10.30
N PRO A 97 -2.87 10.38 -10.30
CA PRO A 97 -2.26 9.27 -9.59
C PRO A 97 -0.82 8.96 -10.01
N LEU A 98 -0.48 9.22 -11.29
CA LEU A 98 0.88 9.06 -11.80
C LEU A 98 1.81 10.14 -11.23
N LEU A 99 1.40 11.40 -11.29
CA LEU A 99 2.18 12.54 -10.80
C LEU A 99 2.45 12.44 -9.30
N THR A 100 1.44 12.10 -8.50
CA THR A 100 1.60 11.92 -7.05
C THR A 100 2.52 10.73 -6.74
N SER A 101 2.43 9.63 -7.50
CA SER A 101 3.36 8.49 -7.34
C SER A 101 4.80 8.87 -7.69
N MET A 102 5.01 9.66 -8.75
CA MET A 102 6.32 10.21 -9.09
C MET A 102 6.84 11.11 -7.97
N ALA A 103 6.00 11.99 -7.42
CA ALA A 103 6.37 12.89 -6.34
C ALA A 103 6.76 12.12 -5.05
N VAL A 104 6.06 11.03 -4.70
CA VAL A 104 6.45 10.15 -3.59
C VAL A 104 7.84 9.53 -3.84
N SER A 105 8.08 9.03 -5.04
CA SER A 105 9.40 8.47 -5.42
C SER A 105 10.52 9.51 -5.34
N LEU A 106 10.28 10.73 -5.85
CA LEU A 106 11.22 11.84 -5.74
C LEU A 106 11.51 12.21 -4.28
N THR A 107 10.49 12.24 -3.43
CA THR A 107 10.64 12.52 -2.00
C THR A 107 11.56 11.49 -1.32
N ARG A 108 11.47 10.21 -1.70
CA ARG A 108 12.37 9.17 -1.20
C ARG A 108 13.80 9.34 -1.70
N LEU A 109 13.99 9.72 -2.97
CA LEU A 109 15.31 10.00 -3.55
C LEU A 109 15.99 11.22 -2.94
N LEU A 110 15.19 12.22 -2.54
CA LEU A 110 15.66 13.48 -1.97
C LEU A 110 15.91 13.39 -0.46
N TRP A 111 15.56 12.28 0.17
CA TRP A 111 15.70 12.06 1.60
C TRP A 111 17.18 12.10 2.03
N ARG A 112 17.50 12.89 3.06
CA ARG A 112 18.85 13.12 3.58
C ARG A 112 18.96 12.90 5.09
N GLY A 113 18.14 12.01 5.63
CA GLY A 113 18.09 11.75 7.07
C GLY A 113 17.09 12.62 7.83
N GLU A 114 16.17 13.29 7.12
CA GLU A 114 14.94 13.78 7.73
C GLU A 114 14.26 12.70 8.56
N ARG A 115 13.52 13.10 9.61
CA ARG A 115 12.89 12.11 10.49
C ARG A 115 11.77 11.33 9.80
N THR A 116 11.12 11.97 8.83
CA THR A 116 9.99 11.41 8.09
C THR A 116 9.99 11.90 6.65
N LEU A 117 9.35 11.15 5.74
CA LEU A 117 9.13 11.59 4.37
C LEU A 117 8.23 12.85 4.29
N ARG A 118 7.39 13.06 5.31
CA ARG A 118 6.61 14.31 5.47
C ARG A 118 7.52 15.53 5.52
N GLU A 119 8.58 15.47 6.32
CA GLU A 119 9.50 16.58 6.49
C GLU A 119 10.21 16.93 5.18
N VAL A 120 10.55 15.92 4.37
CA VAL A 120 11.10 16.13 3.02
C VAL A 120 10.08 16.83 2.11
N HIS A 121 8.82 16.39 2.15
CA HIS A 121 7.73 16.98 1.38
C HIS A 121 7.46 18.44 1.77
N GLU A 122 7.35 18.73 3.07
CA GLU A 122 7.15 20.09 3.60
C GLU A 122 8.31 21.03 3.23
N LYS A 123 9.56 20.55 3.25
CA LYS A 123 10.72 21.31 2.76
C LYS A 123 10.62 21.61 1.26
N CYS A 124 10.21 20.64 0.46
CA CYS A 124 10.03 20.83 -0.99
C CYS A 124 8.90 21.82 -1.31
N LEU A 125 7.81 21.80 -0.54
CA LEU A 125 6.72 22.76 -0.66
C LEU A 125 7.14 24.17 -0.24
N ALA A 126 7.92 24.29 0.84
CA ALA A 126 8.38 25.56 1.36
C ALA A 126 9.40 26.24 0.42
N ASP A 127 10.31 25.47 -0.16
CA ASP A 127 11.24 25.94 -1.20
C ASP A 127 11.54 24.82 -2.20
N PRO A 128 10.97 24.89 -3.42
CA PRO A 128 11.22 23.87 -4.43
C PRO A 128 12.57 24.03 -5.13
N ARG A 129 13.26 25.18 -5.02
CA ARG A 129 14.49 25.47 -5.79
C ARG A 129 15.64 24.50 -5.48
N PRO A 130 15.95 24.16 -4.21
CA PRO A 130 16.98 23.17 -3.91
C PRO A 130 16.67 21.80 -4.52
N THR A 131 15.40 21.42 -4.57
CA THR A 131 14.94 20.18 -5.19
C THR A 131 15.05 20.26 -6.71
N ALA A 132 14.56 21.33 -7.34
CA ALA A 132 14.63 21.55 -8.79
C ALA A 132 16.09 21.52 -9.30
N LYS A 133 16.99 22.21 -8.58
CA LYS A 133 18.44 22.20 -8.88
C LYS A 133 19.04 20.79 -8.84
N ARG A 134 18.63 19.94 -7.89
CA ARG A 134 19.09 18.55 -7.79
C ARG A 134 18.55 17.67 -8.91
N LEU A 135 17.36 17.98 -9.40
CA LEU A 135 16.77 17.33 -10.57
C LEU A 135 17.37 17.84 -11.89
N GLY A 136 18.35 18.75 -11.85
CA GLY A 136 18.98 19.32 -13.03
C GLY A 136 18.10 20.33 -13.77
N LEU A 137 17.01 20.79 -13.14
CA LEU A 137 16.18 21.86 -13.68
C LEU A 137 16.92 23.19 -13.52
N LYS A 138 16.96 23.98 -14.59
CA LYS A 138 17.53 25.33 -14.57
C LYS A 138 16.52 26.30 -13.96
N GLU A 139 17.02 27.27 -13.20
CA GLU A 139 16.22 28.39 -12.67
C GLU A 139 15.63 29.26 -13.78
#